data_AF-F9Q272-F1
#
_entry.id   AF-F9Q272-F1
#
_cell.length_a   1.000
_cell.length_b   1.000
_cell.length_c   1.000
_cell.angle_alpha   90.00
_cell.angle_beta   90.00
_cell.angle_gamma   90.00
#
_symmetry.space_group_name_H-M   'P 1'
#
loop_
_entity.id
_entity.type
_entity.pdbx_description
1 polymer ?
#
loop_
_entity_poly.entity_id
_entity_poly.type
_entity_poly.pdbx_seq_one_letter_code
_entity_poly.pdbx_strand_id
1 'polypeptide(L)'
;MHVTGIAAGNPDKEAPNGEKVYGVAPEAQVMFMRVFSDRQKTTSSALYVKAIDDAVALGADAINMSLGSSTGSMVDAGSDIVDAIKRARAKGVSVLISAGNSNTFGNGYSKPLAENPDYGLVGNPSTVEDSISVASVNNKTLTTAVFEVKGLEGNAGLHNGKFDYNQPEADKDFEKGKVYEYVEAGLGREEDFAKLDLTGKLALIQRGAMNFSEKIKNARKHGAVGALIYNNVEGANINMAIDDEAKKIPSVFISKQYGEALKSGNYKIVLMTRWIIAHPM
;
A
#
# COMPACT_ATOMS: atom_id res chain seq x y z
N MET A 1 -14.77 0.21 -2.56
CA MET A 1 -14.98 0.44 -4.00
C MET A 1 -13.65 0.68 -4.75
N HIS A 2 -12.62 -0.15 -4.54
CA HIS A 2 -11.31 0.03 -5.20
C HIS A 2 -11.24 -0.71 -6.54
N VAL A 3 -11.59 -2.01 -6.54
CA VAL A 3 -11.58 -2.90 -7.71
C VAL A 3 -12.40 -2.33 -8.88
N THR A 4 -13.64 -1.90 -8.62
CA THR A 4 -14.51 -1.28 -9.64
C THR A 4 -13.92 0.00 -10.23
N GLY A 5 -13.22 0.80 -9.42
CA GLY A 5 -12.57 2.03 -9.89
C GLY A 5 -11.47 1.76 -10.91
N ILE A 6 -10.68 0.69 -10.71
CA ILE A 6 -9.65 0.25 -11.67
C ILE A 6 -10.30 -0.18 -13.00
N ALA A 7 -11.44 -0.88 -12.94
CA ALA A 7 -12.09 -1.39 -14.15
C ALA A 7 -12.81 -0.29 -14.94
N ALA A 8 -13.64 0.52 -14.28
CA ALA A 8 -14.60 1.41 -14.94
C ALA A 8 -14.78 2.76 -14.21
N GLY A 9 -13.79 3.22 -13.45
CA GLY A 9 -13.84 4.55 -12.83
C GLY A 9 -13.94 5.66 -13.89
N ASN A 10 -14.91 6.57 -13.75
CA ASN A 10 -15.10 7.71 -14.64
C ASN A 10 -15.42 8.97 -13.83
N PRO A 11 -14.40 9.65 -13.28
CA PRO A 11 -14.63 10.72 -12.31
C PRO A 11 -14.88 12.08 -12.98
N ASP A 12 -15.91 12.79 -12.51
CA ASP A 12 -16.15 14.19 -12.88
C ASP A 12 -15.17 15.15 -12.17
N LYS A 13 -14.64 14.74 -11.03
CA LYS A 13 -13.76 15.53 -10.16
C LYS A 13 -12.35 14.97 -10.13
N GLU A 14 -11.38 15.84 -9.98
CA GLU A 14 -10.00 15.43 -9.72
C GLU A 14 -9.86 14.77 -8.34
N ALA A 15 -8.97 13.78 -8.27
CA ALA A 15 -8.50 13.21 -7.02
C ALA A 15 -7.59 14.22 -6.28
N PRO A 16 -7.19 13.96 -5.02
CA PRO A 16 -6.34 14.89 -4.25
C PRO A 16 -4.96 15.19 -4.86
N ASN A 17 -4.50 14.42 -5.86
CA ASN A 17 -3.31 14.73 -6.64
C ASN A 17 -3.58 15.75 -7.78
N GLY A 18 -4.83 16.18 -7.96
CA GLY A 18 -5.30 17.05 -9.04
C GLY A 18 -5.30 16.38 -10.41
N GLU A 19 -5.45 15.05 -10.44
CA GLU A 19 -5.64 14.28 -11.67
C GLU A 19 -6.98 13.55 -11.61
N LYS A 20 -7.57 13.30 -12.78
CA LYS A 20 -8.72 12.40 -12.89
C LYS A 20 -8.22 10.96 -13.02
N VAL A 21 -8.67 10.09 -12.12
CA VAL A 21 -8.28 8.68 -12.11
C VAL A 21 -9.34 7.86 -12.85
N TYR A 22 -9.03 7.51 -14.10
CA TYR A 22 -9.89 6.69 -14.95
C TYR A 22 -9.62 5.20 -14.78
N GLY A 23 -10.66 4.39 -14.90
CA GLY A 23 -10.55 2.95 -15.06
C GLY A 23 -10.13 2.58 -16.50
N VAL A 24 -9.88 1.30 -16.72
CA VAL A 24 -9.49 0.76 -18.04
C VAL A 24 -10.59 0.96 -19.09
N ALA A 25 -11.86 0.83 -18.71
CA ALA A 25 -13.03 1.02 -19.56
C ALA A 25 -14.02 2.00 -18.90
N PRO A 26 -13.74 3.32 -18.93
CA PRO A 26 -14.46 4.31 -18.13
C PRO A 26 -15.94 4.49 -18.52
N GLU A 27 -16.30 4.20 -19.78
CA GLU A 27 -17.69 4.31 -20.25
C GLU A 27 -18.48 3.00 -20.13
N ALA A 28 -17.87 1.95 -19.57
CA ALA A 28 -18.57 0.68 -19.35
C ALA A 28 -19.59 0.80 -18.21
N GLN A 29 -20.75 0.16 -18.38
CA GLN A 29 -21.73 0.04 -17.30
C GLN A 29 -21.27 -1.02 -16.28
N VAL A 30 -21.58 -0.79 -15.00
CA VAL A 30 -21.16 -1.67 -13.91
C VAL A 30 -22.36 -2.39 -13.30
N MET A 31 -22.29 -3.73 -13.27
CA MET A 31 -23.12 -4.57 -12.40
C MET A 31 -22.34 -4.89 -11.14
N PHE A 32 -22.91 -4.60 -9.96
CA PHE A 32 -22.22 -4.80 -8.68
C PHE A 32 -22.85 -5.94 -7.87
N MET A 33 -22.22 -7.12 -7.92
CA MET A 33 -22.69 -8.31 -7.21
C MET A 33 -21.94 -8.49 -5.88
N ARG A 34 -22.56 -8.09 -4.77
CA ARG A 34 -21.96 -8.21 -3.43
C ARG A 34 -22.12 -9.64 -2.89
N VAL A 35 -21.02 -10.37 -2.77
CA VAL A 35 -21.00 -11.77 -2.29
C VAL A 35 -20.38 -11.94 -0.88
N PHE A 36 -19.89 -10.87 -0.27
CA PHE A 36 -19.37 -10.85 1.10
C PHE A 36 -20.28 -10.06 2.02
N SER A 37 -20.42 -10.50 3.27
CA SER A 37 -21.21 -9.80 4.29
C SER A 37 -20.32 -9.01 5.25
N ASP A 38 -20.87 -8.00 5.93
CA ASP A 38 -20.15 -7.30 7.01
C ASP A 38 -20.04 -8.13 8.30
N ARG A 39 -20.81 -9.22 8.39
CA ARG A 39 -20.92 -10.09 9.58
C ARG A 39 -19.98 -11.28 9.55
N GLN A 40 -19.56 -11.70 8.36
CA GLN A 40 -18.67 -12.85 8.15
C GLN A 40 -17.58 -12.45 7.15
N LYS A 41 -16.34 -12.77 7.49
CA LYS A 41 -15.16 -12.47 6.66
C LYS A 41 -15.04 -13.39 5.43
N THR A 42 -15.84 -14.45 5.37
CA THR A 42 -15.82 -15.47 4.31
C THR A 42 -17.09 -15.39 3.45
N THR A 43 -17.06 -16.10 2.33
CA THR A 43 -18.21 -16.27 1.43
C THR A 43 -18.33 -17.75 1.04
N SER A 44 -19.46 -18.13 0.43
CA SER A 44 -19.75 -19.48 -0.06
C SER A 44 -19.80 -19.52 -1.59
N SER A 45 -19.41 -20.66 -2.19
CA SER A 45 -19.50 -20.86 -3.64
C SER A 45 -20.88 -20.59 -4.20
N ALA A 46 -21.93 -21.01 -3.50
CA ALA A 46 -23.31 -20.79 -3.90
C ALA A 46 -23.62 -19.30 -4.18
N LEU A 47 -23.03 -18.37 -3.42
CA LEU A 47 -23.29 -16.94 -3.59
C LEU A 47 -22.64 -16.38 -4.86
N TYR A 48 -21.36 -16.70 -5.10
CA TYR A 48 -20.67 -16.18 -6.28
C TYR A 48 -20.98 -16.97 -7.55
N VAL A 49 -21.36 -18.25 -7.46
CA VAL A 49 -21.94 -19.00 -8.59
C VAL A 49 -23.24 -18.36 -9.05
N LYS A 50 -24.16 -18.05 -8.12
CA LYS A 50 -25.40 -17.34 -8.47
C LYS A 50 -25.13 -15.95 -9.05
N ALA A 51 -24.14 -15.24 -8.51
CA ALA A 51 -23.73 -13.93 -9.04
C ALA A 51 -23.17 -14.02 -10.47
N ILE A 52 -22.42 -15.07 -10.80
CA ILE A 52 -21.94 -15.33 -12.17
C ILE A 52 -23.15 -15.55 -13.10
N ASP A 53 -24.05 -16.46 -12.72
CA ASP A 53 -25.23 -16.77 -13.54
C ASP A 53 -26.11 -15.52 -13.74
N ASP A 54 -26.29 -14.68 -12.71
CA ASP A 54 -27.04 -13.43 -12.81
C ASP A 54 -26.34 -12.40 -13.70
N ALA A 55 -25.03 -12.22 -13.57
CA ALA A 55 -24.28 -11.31 -14.43
C ALA A 55 -24.36 -11.73 -15.90
N VAL A 56 -24.26 -13.02 -16.20
CA VAL A 56 -24.44 -13.55 -17.55
C VAL A 56 -25.87 -13.31 -18.04
N ALA A 57 -26.89 -13.61 -17.23
CA ALA A 57 -28.29 -13.44 -17.60
C ALA A 57 -28.67 -11.97 -17.84
N LEU A 58 -28.05 -11.04 -17.11
CA LEU A 58 -28.23 -9.60 -17.28
C LEU A 58 -27.42 -9.01 -18.44
N GLY A 59 -26.57 -9.82 -19.09
CA GLY A 59 -25.82 -9.41 -20.30
C GLY A 59 -24.47 -8.77 -20.02
N ALA A 60 -23.76 -9.16 -18.96
CA ALA A 60 -22.39 -8.73 -18.74
C ALA A 60 -21.44 -9.28 -19.81
N ASP A 61 -20.52 -8.46 -20.33
CA ASP A 61 -19.46 -8.90 -21.25
C ASP A 61 -18.24 -9.50 -20.52
N ALA A 62 -18.00 -9.03 -19.29
CA ALA A 62 -16.90 -9.49 -18.45
C ALA A 62 -17.29 -9.49 -16.96
N ILE A 63 -16.73 -10.44 -16.22
CA ILE A 63 -16.93 -10.61 -14.79
C ILE A 63 -15.56 -10.60 -14.12
N ASN A 64 -15.32 -9.63 -13.22
CA ASN A 64 -14.12 -9.59 -12.39
C ASN A 64 -14.42 -10.11 -10.98
N MET A 65 -13.62 -11.07 -10.53
CA MET A 65 -13.73 -11.68 -9.20
C MET A 65 -12.41 -11.55 -8.44
N SER A 66 -12.38 -10.63 -7.47
CA SER A 66 -11.25 -10.47 -6.55
C SER A 66 -11.48 -11.29 -5.27
N LEU A 67 -11.54 -12.61 -5.43
CA LEU A 67 -11.73 -13.58 -4.35
C LEU A 67 -10.97 -14.87 -4.66
N GLY A 68 -10.67 -15.65 -3.63
CA GLY A 68 -10.15 -16.99 -3.79
C GLY A 68 -9.58 -17.56 -2.49
N SER A 69 -9.22 -18.84 -2.55
CA SER A 69 -8.47 -19.57 -1.53
C SER A 69 -7.23 -20.17 -2.17
N SER A 70 -6.08 -20.06 -1.52
CA SER A 70 -4.79 -20.56 -2.02
C SER A 70 -4.83 -22.07 -2.33
N THR A 71 -3.81 -22.54 -3.05
CA THR A 71 -3.65 -23.97 -3.43
C THR A 71 -4.87 -24.52 -4.17
N GLY A 72 -5.27 -23.83 -5.23
CA GLY A 72 -6.36 -24.25 -6.10
C GLY A 72 -6.00 -25.49 -6.92
N SER A 73 -7.03 -26.27 -7.21
CA SER A 73 -6.95 -27.46 -8.08
C SER A 73 -7.82 -27.21 -9.31
N MET A 74 -7.37 -27.67 -10.48
CA MET A 74 -8.19 -27.58 -11.70
C MET A 74 -9.28 -28.66 -11.74
N VAL A 75 -9.12 -29.72 -10.95
CA VAL A 75 -10.05 -30.85 -10.88
C VAL A 75 -10.97 -30.77 -9.66
N ASP A 76 -10.49 -30.19 -8.55
CA ASP A 76 -11.25 -30.11 -7.28
C ASP A 76 -11.80 -28.71 -6.99
N ALA A 77 -11.88 -27.83 -8.00
CA ALA A 77 -12.38 -26.47 -7.86
C ALA A 77 -13.81 -26.38 -7.29
N GLY A 78 -14.62 -27.43 -7.45
CA GLY A 78 -16.06 -27.44 -7.21
C GLY A 78 -16.80 -27.43 -8.55
N SER A 79 -17.63 -28.45 -8.79
CA SER A 79 -18.33 -28.61 -10.07
C SER A 79 -19.29 -27.46 -10.36
N ASP A 80 -19.94 -26.91 -9.33
CA ASP A 80 -20.80 -25.74 -9.41
C ASP A 80 -20.06 -24.51 -9.96
N ILE A 81 -18.83 -24.27 -9.49
CA ILE A 81 -17.97 -23.18 -9.95
C ILE A 81 -17.53 -23.42 -11.40
N VAL A 82 -17.02 -24.61 -11.70
CA VAL A 82 -16.55 -24.98 -13.04
C VAL A 82 -17.67 -24.80 -14.06
N ASP A 83 -18.87 -25.30 -13.74
CA ASP A 83 -20.02 -25.22 -14.63
C ASP A 83 -20.49 -23.77 -14.83
N ALA A 84 -20.46 -22.93 -13.78
CA ALA A 84 -20.81 -21.52 -13.90
C ALA A 84 -19.86 -20.74 -14.81
N ILE A 85 -18.55 -20.96 -14.66
CA ILE A 85 -17.53 -20.32 -15.52
C ILE A 85 -17.64 -20.84 -16.96
N LYS A 86 -17.87 -22.13 -17.16
CA LYS A 86 -18.14 -22.71 -18.48
C LYS A 86 -19.37 -22.11 -19.15
N ARG A 87 -20.48 -21.94 -18.41
CA ARG A 87 -21.69 -21.28 -18.92
C ARG A 87 -21.42 -19.83 -19.32
N ALA A 88 -20.69 -19.08 -18.50
CA ALA A 88 -20.29 -17.71 -18.81
C ALA A 88 -19.48 -17.65 -20.11
N ARG A 89 -18.44 -18.48 -20.23
CA ARG A 89 -17.60 -18.56 -21.42
C ARG A 89 -18.39 -18.96 -22.67
N ALA A 90 -19.30 -19.93 -22.56
CA ALA A 90 -20.16 -20.36 -23.66
C ALA A 90 -21.11 -19.25 -24.16
N LYS A 91 -21.37 -18.23 -23.34
CA LYS A 91 -22.12 -17.02 -23.70
C LYS A 91 -21.23 -15.86 -24.15
N GLY A 92 -19.92 -16.08 -24.29
CA GLY A 92 -18.96 -15.05 -24.68
C GLY A 92 -18.52 -14.14 -23.53
N VAL A 93 -18.88 -14.47 -22.28
CA VAL A 93 -18.55 -13.67 -21.10
C VAL A 93 -17.20 -14.09 -20.53
N SER A 94 -16.27 -13.15 -20.43
CA SER A 94 -14.94 -13.41 -19.86
C SER A 94 -14.97 -13.36 -18.33
N VAL A 95 -14.43 -14.39 -17.66
CA VAL A 95 -14.33 -14.42 -16.18
C VAL A 95 -12.88 -14.24 -15.76
N LEU A 96 -12.57 -13.12 -15.12
CA LEU A 96 -11.23 -12.74 -14.66
C LEU A 96 -11.14 -12.88 -13.14
N ILE A 97 -10.14 -13.61 -12.65
CA ILE A 97 -10.04 -13.99 -11.24
C ILE A 97 -8.61 -13.75 -10.74
N SER A 98 -8.45 -13.11 -9.59
CA SER A 98 -7.14 -12.86 -8.99
C SER A 98 -6.44 -14.18 -8.61
N ALA A 99 -5.17 -14.35 -8.98
CA ALA A 99 -4.39 -15.54 -8.68
C ALA A 99 -4.14 -15.77 -7.17
N GLY A 100 -4.23 -14.70 -6.38
CA GLY A 100 -3.99 -14.70 -4.93
C GLY A 100 -2.69 -13.98 -4.54
N ASN A 101 -2.52 -13.76 -3.24
CA ASN A 101 -1.41 -12.98 -2.64
C ASN A 101 -0.54 -13.82 -1.70
N SER A 102 -0.58 -15.14 -1.82
CA SER A 102 0.18 -16.06 -0.95
C SER A 102 1.64 -16.25 -1.35
N ASN A 103 2.04 -15.76 -2.53
CA ASN A 103 3.38 -15.93 -3.10
C ASN A 103 3.70 -17.43 -3.30
N THR A 104 4.78 -17.94 -2.69
CA THR A 104 5.16 -19.37 -2.72
C THR A 104 4.99 -20.02 -1.35
N PHE A 105 5.01 -21.36 -1.31
CA PHE A 105 5.09 -22.10 -0.05
C PHE A 105 6.24 -21.57 0.83
N GLY A 106 6.00 -21.40 2.13
CA GLY A 106 6.99 -20.87 3.09
C GLY A 106 7.14 -19.34 3.11
N ASN A 107 6.43 -18.60 2.26
CA ASN A 107 6.47 -17.13 2.22
C ASN A 107 6.21 -16.52 3.61
N GLY A 108 7.09 -15.61 4.03
CA GLY A 108 7.09 -15.02 5.38
C GLY A 108 7.95 -15.76 6.42
N TYR A 109 8.44 -16.96 6.10
CA TYR A 109 9.34 -17.73 6.97
C TYR A 109 10.67 -18.07 6.28
N SER A 110 10.63 -18.73 5.13
CA SER A 110 11.83 -19.12 4.37
C SER A 110 11.54 -19.26 2.88
N LYS A 111 12.60 -19.30 2.06
CA LYS A 111 12.45 -19.69 0.65
C LYS A 111 12.14 -21.20 0.55
N PRO A 112 11.36 -21.65 -0.45
CA PRO A 112 11.19 -23.07 -0.75
C PRO A 112 12.54 -23.77 -0.92
N LEU A 113 12.63 -25.02 -0.49
CA LEU A 113 13.80 -25.86 -0.71
C LEU A 113 13.86 -26.30 -2.18
N ALA A 114 15.07 -26.40 -2.73
CA ALA A 114 15.28 -26.84 -4.12
C ALA A 114 14.74 -28.25 -4.39
N GLU A 115 14.70 -29.11 -3.37
CA GLU A 115 14.13 -30.47 -3.43
C GLU A 115 12.60 -30.51 -3.47
N ASN A 116 11.92 -29.38 -3.16
CA ASN A 116 10.47 -29.25 -3.14
C ASN A 116 10.02 -28.25 -4.23
N PRO A 117 10.04 -28.63 -5.53
CA PRO A 117 9.78 -27.72 -6.63
C PRO A 117 8.31 -27.31 -6.75
N ASP A 118 7.38 -28.04 -6.13
CA ASP A 118 5.95 -27.73 -6.13
C ASP A 118 5.59 -26.76 -4.99
N TYR A 119 5.91 -25.49 -5.19
CA TYR A 119 5.70 -24.42 -4.21
C TYR A 119 4.63 -23.40 -4.64
N GLY A 120 3.89 -23.69 -5.73
CA GLY A 120 2.88 -22.79 -6.29
C GLY A 120 1.64 -22.70 -5.42
N LEU A 121 1.09 -21.48 -5.25
CA LEU A 121 -0.07 -21.23 -4.38
C LEU A 121 -1.23 -20.52 -5.10
N VAL A 122 -1.29 -20.56 -6.44
CA VAL A 122 -2.40 -20.00 -7.22
C VAL A 122 -3.73 -20.54 -6.69
N GLY A 123 -4.70 -19.66 -6.44
CA GLY A 123 -5.89 -20.00 -5.69
C GLY A 123 -7.10 -20.42 -6.52
N ASN A 124 -7.98 -21.24 -5.92
CA ASN A 124 -9.33 -21.49 -6.42
C ASN A 124 -10.21 -20.24 -6.18
N PRO A 125 -11.04 -19.77 -7.12
CA PRO A 125 -11.40 -20.38 -8.42
C PRO A 125 -10.58 -19.94 -9.63
N SER A 126 -9.48 -19.19 -9.45
CA SER A 126 -8.63 -18.74 -10.56
C SER A 126 -7.91 -19.87 -11.31
N THR A 127 -7.84 -21.07 -10.71
CA THR A 127 -7.32 -22.27 -11.34
C THR A 127 -8.33 -22.95 -12.28
N VAL A 128 -9.58 -22.49 -12.40
CA VAL A 128 -10.51 -23.06 -13.37
C VAL A 128 -10.04 -22.70 -14.79
N GLU A 129 -9.88 -23.71 -15.65
CA GLU A 129 -9.29 -23.59 -17.00
C GLU A 129 -9.94 -22.52 -17.87
N ASP A 130 -11.27 -22.38 -17.74
CA ASP A 130 -12.05 -21.44 -18.54
C ASP A 130 -12.03 -20.00 -18.02
N SER A 131 -11.29 -19.73 -16.94
CA SER A 131 -11.08 -18.39 -16.37
C SER A 131 -9.74 -17.78 -16.78
N ILE A 132 -9.63 -16.46 -16.64
CA ILE A 132 -8.36 -15.74 -16.78
C ILE A 132 -7.80 -15.49 -15.39
N SER A 133 -6.75 -16.22 -15.00
CA SER A 133 -6.03 -16.00 -13.75
C SER A 133 -5.09 -14.79 -13.87
N VAL A 134 -5.20 -13.83 -12.95
CA VAL A 134 -4.47 -12.55 -13.02
C VAL A 134 -3.43 -12.46 -11.91
N ALA A 135 -2.15 -12.41 -12.30
CA ALA A 135 -1.02 -12.09 -11.42
C ALA A 135 -0.86 -10.56 -11.23
N SER A 136 0.04 -10.14 -10.34
CA SER A 136 0.28 -8.72 -10.04
C SER A 136 1.74 -8.32 -10.28
N VAL A 137 1.93 -7.09 -10.74
CA VAL A 137 3.23 -6.41 -10.83
C VAL A 137 3.12 -5.03 -10.20
N ASN A 138 4.20 -4.56 -9.58
CA ASN A 138 4.24 -3.22 -9.01
C ASN A 138 4.25 -2.16 -10.12
N ASN A 139 3.49 -1.09 -9.92
CA ASN A 139 3.49 0.05 -10.83
C ASN A 139 4.86 0.76 -10.79
N LYS A 140 5.26 1.36 -11.91
CA LYS A 140 6.48 2.21 -11.99
C LYS A 140 6.30 3.57 -11.34
N THR A 141 5.09 3.87 -10.88
CA THR A 141 4.71 5.17 -10.37
C THR A 141 3.79 4.97 -9.18
N LEU A 142 4.10 5.65 -8.08
CA LEU A 142 3.33 5.61 -6.85
C LEU A 142 2.72 7.00 -6.63
N THR A 143 1.41 7.08 -6.57
CA THR A 143 0.74 8.29 -6.07
C THR A 143 0.69 8.19 -4.56
N THR A 144 1.56 8.91 -3.87
CA THR A 144 1.67 8.88 -2.41
C THR A 144 1.72 10.28 -1.82
N ALA A 145 1.48 10.37 -0.51
CA ALA A 145 1.74 11.59 0.23
C ALA A 145 3.27 11.77 0.31
N VAL A 146 3.72 12.99 0.04
CA VAL A 146 5.13 13.37 0.11
C VAL A 146 5.28 14.62 0.94
N PHE A 147 6.45 14.80 1.55
CA PHE A 147 6.87 16.12 1.97
C PHE A 147 7.87 16.69 0.98
N GLU A 148 7.84 18.02 0.84
CA GLU A 148 8.79 18.77 0.04
C GLU A 148 9.97 19.19 0.90
N VAL A 149 11.17 18.94 0.40
CA VAL A 149 12.44 19.36 0.98
C VAL A 149 12.94 20.56 0.19
N LYS A 150 12.80 21.75 0.78
CA LYS A 150 13.23 23.01 0.17
C LYS A 150 14.75 23.02 0.02
N GLY A 151 15.22 23.31 -1.20
CA GLY A 151 16.62 23.24 -1.61
C GLY A 151 16.96 22.01 -2.46
N LEU A 152 16.03 21.07 -2.65
CA LEU A 152 16.21 19.86 -3.46
C LEU A 152 15.34 19.81 -4.73
N GLU A 153 14.64 20.89 -5.08
CA GLU A 153 13.66 20.95 -6.18
C GLU A 153 14.21 20.59 -7.58
N GLY A 154 15.54 20.65 -7.77
CA GLY A 154 16.21 20.27 -9.03
C GLY A 154 16.99 18.96 -8.96
N ASN A 155 16.97 18.24 -7.83
CA ASN A 155 17.75 17.02 -7.66
C ASN A 155 16.95 15.79 -8.12
N ALA A 156 17.10 15.41 -9.38
CA ALA A 156 16.41 14.26 -9.97
C ALA A 156 16.73 12.94 -9.23
N GLY A 157 17.95 12.78 -8.70
CA GLY A 157 18.35 11.60 -7.93
C GLY A 157 17.70 11.52 -6.54
N LEU A 158 17.05 12.60 -6.10
CA LEU A 158 16.26 12.69 -4.86
C LEU A 158 14.83 13.16 -5.17
N HIS A 159 14.29 12.73 -6.32
CA HIS A 159 12.91 12.99 -6.74
C HIS A 159 12.50 14.47 -6.64
N ASN A 160 13.42 15.39 -6.95
CA ASN A 160 13.21 16.83 -6.89
C ASN A 160 12.74 17.30 -5.50
N GLY A 161 13.28 16.68 -4.45
CA GLY A 161 12.97 17.01 -3.06
C GLY A 161 11.60 16.51 -2.58
N LYS A 162 10.94 15.60 -3.31
CA LYS A 162 9.63 15.06 -2.93
C LYS A 162 9.80 13.68 -2.31
N PHE A 163 9.82 13.63 -0.98
CA PHE A 163 10.12 12.40 -0.26
C PHE A 163 8.82 11.73 0.18
N ASP A 164 8.60 10.51 -0.30
CA ASP A 164 7.54 9.65 0.18
C ASP A 164 7.81 9.14 1.59
N TYR A 165 6.73 8.88 2.32
CA TYR A 165 6.80 8.47 3.70
C TYR A 165 5.64 7.56 4.09
N ASN A 166 5.85 6.76 5.14
CA ASN A 166 4.77 6.06 5.83
C ASN A 166 4.48 6.76 7.15
N GLN A 167 3.20 6.95 7.47
CA GLN A 167 2.77 7.54 8.73
C GLN A 167 2.03 6.48 9.55
N PRO A 168 2.43 6.21 10.80
CA PRO A 168 1.62 5.40 11.70
C PRO A 168 0.36 6.16 12.13
N GLU A 169 -0.63 5.44 12.63
CA GLU A 169 -1.77 6.05 13.31
C GLU A 169 -1.27 6.86 14.53
N ALA A 170 -1.63 8.14 14.59
CA ALA A 170 -1.23 9.08 15.64
C ALA A 170 -2.39 10.02 15.99
N ASP A 171 -2.35 10.59 17.20
CA ASP A 171 -3.39 11.53 17.69
C ASP A 171 -3.24 12.92 17.04
N LYS A 172 -2.07 13.19 16.46
CA LYS A 172 -1.73 14.44 15.79
C LYS A 172 -1.10 14.18 14.45
N ASP A 173 -1.46 15.03 13.50
CA ASP A 173 -0.82 15.15 12.20
C ASP A 173 0.14 16.34 12.18
N PHE A 174 1.08 16.32 11.23
CA PHE A 174 1.82 17.51 10.86
C PHE A 174 0.87 18.58 10.29
N GLU A 175 1.13 19.84 10.62
CA GLU A 175 0.39 20.95 10.03
C GLU A 175 0.75 21.08 8.55
N LYS A 176 -0.27 20.96 7.70
CA LYS A 176 -0.10 21.04 6.24
C LYS A 176 0.33 22.44 5.82
N GLY A 177 1.33 22.53 4.96
CA GLY A 177 1.91 23.77 4.46
C GLY A 177 2.86 24.46 5.45
N LYS A 178 3.00 23.96 6.68
CA LYS A 178 3.96 24.49 7.65
C LYS A 178 5.37 24.10 7.26
N VAL A 179 6.27 25.06 7.37
CA VAL A 179 7.71 24.86 7.18
C VAL A 179 8.31 24.43 8.50
N TYR A 180 8.95 23.26 8.49
CA TYR A 180 9.64 22.70 9.63
C TYR A 180 11.15 22.68 9.39
N GLU A 181 11.90 23.09 10.40
CA GLU A 181 13.32 22.78 10.52
C GLU A 181 13.49 21.44 11.24
N TYR A 182 14.64 20.79 11.08
CA TYR A 182 14.94 19.52 11.74
C TYR A 182 16.36 19.51 12.29
N VAL A 183 16.60 18.62 13.25
CA VAL A 183 17.92 18.37 13.84
C VAL A 183 18.18 16.87 13.84
N GLU A 184 19.38 16.46 13.41
CA GLU A 184 19.79 15.05 13.50
C GLU A 184 19.97 14.65 14.96
N ALA A 185 19.34 13.53 15.33
CA ALA A 185 19.29 13.02 16.69
C ALA A 185 19.74 11.56 16.74
N GLY A 186 20.76 11.21 15.95
CA GLY A 186 21.39 9.89 15.95
C GLY A 186 20.41 8.72 15.89
N LEU A 187 20.50 7.82 16.88
CA LEU A 187 19.63 6.65 17.02
C LEU A 187 18.42 6.94 17.93
N GLY A 188 18.19 8.19 18.33
CA GLY A 188 17.07 8.59 19.18
C GLY A 188 17.16 8.04 20.61
N ARG A 189 18.36 7.72 21.08
CA ARG A 189 18.60 7.43 22.50
C ARG A 189 18.50 8.72 23.30
N GLU A 190 18.24 8.60 24.60
CA GLU A 190 18.08 9.77 25.47
C GLU A 190 19.30 10.71 25.40
N GLU A 191 20.50 10.12 25.37
CA GLU A 191 21.78 10.83 25.26
C GLU A 191 21.98 11.55 23.92
N ASP A 192 21.35 11.08 22.84
CA ASP A 192 21.46 11.70 21.51
C ASP A 192 20.81 13.10 21.49
N PHE A 193 19.93 13.39 22.46
CA PHE A 193 19.22 14.67 22.57
C PHE A 193 19.88 15.69 23.50
N ALA A 194 20.89 15.30 24.29
CA ALA A 194 21.38 16.08 25.43
C ALA A 194 21.90 17.49 25.08
N LYS A 195 22.25 17.75 23.81
CA LYS A 195 22.76 19.04 23.32
C LYS A 195 21.98 19.60 22.13
N LEU A 196 20.81 19.04 21.84
CA LEU A 196 20.00 19.46 20.70
C LEU A 196 18.94 20.47 21.13
N ASP A 197 18.81 21.56 20.38
CA ASP A 197 17.65 22.44 20.49
C ASP A 197 16.60 22.02 19.47
N LEU A 198 15.55 21.36 19.97
CA LEU A 198 14.43 20.87 19.18
C LEU A 198 13.18 21.76 19.27
N THR A 199 13.27 22.93 19.91
CA THR A 199 12.13 23.82 20.11
C THR A 199 11.52 24.24 18.76
N GLY A 200 10.33 23.75 18.46
CA GLY A 200 9.66 24.01 17.17
C GLY A 200 10.20 23.22 15.98
N LYS A 201 11.14 22.29 16.20
CA LYS A 201 11.84 21.52 15.16
C LYS A 201 11.50 20.03 15.20
N LEU A 202 11.78 19.33 14.11
CA LEU A 202 11.65 17.88 14.01
C LEU A 202 12.94 17.19 14.45
N ALA A 203 12.82 16.00 15.02
CA ALA A 203 13.97 15.13 15.24
C ALA A 203 14.14 14.16 14.06
N LEU A 204 15.28 14.21 13.37
CA LEU A 204 15.66 13.22 12.34
C LEU A 204 16.42 12.08 13.02
N ILE A 205 15.86 10.87 12.98
CA ILE A 205 16.31 9.73 13.79
C ILE A 205 16.54 8.51 12.89
N GLN A 206 17.69 7.85 13.00
CA GLN A 206 17.94 6.61 12.28
C GLN A 206 17.26 5.41 12.95
N ARG A 207 16.70 4.51 12.15
CA ARG A 207 16.19 3.21 12.60
C ARG A 207 17.31 2.35 13.19
N GLY A 208 17.00 1.60 14.25
CA GLY A 208 17.89 0.62 14.87
C GLY A 208 18.05 0.82 16.38
N ALA A 209 18.66 -0.16 17.04
CA ALA A 209 18.96 -0.23 18.48
C ALA A 209 17.75 -0.22 19.46
N MET A 210 16.69 0.53 19.16
CA MET A 210 15.52 0.71 20.02
C MET A 210 14.24 0.72 19.18
N ASN A 211 13.10 0.50 19.84
CA ASN A 211 11.80 0.53 19.17
C ASN A 211 11.39 1.96 18.75
N PHE A 212 10.42 2.07 17.85
CA PHE A 212 9.98 3.37 17.31
C PHE A 212 9.33 4.25 18.38
N SER A 213 8.52 3.67 19.26
CA SER A 213 7.86 4.41 20.34
C SER A 213 8.86 5.14 21.23
N GLU A 214 9.93 4.47 21.67
CA GLU A 214 10.97 5.06 22.52
C GLU A 214 11.66 6.24 21.85
N LYS A 215 12.05 6.10 20.58
CA LYS A 215 12.64 7.18 19.80
C LYS A 215 11.75 8.43 19.77
N ILE A 216 10.46 8.23 19.49
CA ILE A 216 9.47 9.31 19.40
C ILE A 216 9.23 9.95 20.77
N LYS A 217 9.14 9.15 21.84
CA LYS A 217 8.97 9.63 23.22
C LYS A 217 10.16 10.48 23.66
N ASN A 218 11.39 10.05 23.37
CA ASN A 218 12.60 10.81 23.70
C ASN A 218 12.66 12.13 22.94
N ALA A 219 12.33 12.13 21.65
CA ALA A 219 12.25 13.35 20.85
C ALA A 219 11.23 14.35 21.42
N ARG A 220 10.02 13.88 21.74
CA ARG A 220 8.97 14.68 22.36
C ARG A 220 9.41 15.26 23.71
N LYS A 221 10.05 14.44 24.55
CA LYS A 221 10.55 14.85 25.87
C LYS A 221 11.53 16.02 25.77
N HIS A 222 12.32 16.08 24.70
CA HIS A 222 13.29 17.15 24.43
C HIS A 222 12.72 18.29 23.56
N GLY A 223 11.40 18.37 23.40
CA GLY A 223 10.73 19.53 22.79
C GLY A 223 10.53 19.44 21.28
N ALA A 224 10.85 18.31 20.63
CA ALA A 224 10.54 18.13 19.21
C ALA A 224 9.03 18.19 18.97
N VAL A 225 8.63 18.88 17.90
CA VAL A 225 7.23 18.98 17.48
C VAL A 225 6.80 17.81 16.58
N GLY A 226 7.73 16.93 16.21
CA GLY A 226 7.51 15.70 15.46
C GLY A 226 8.80 14.93 15.22
N ALA A 227 8.69 13.71 14.68
CA ALA A 227 9.84 12.83 14.42
C ALA A 227 9.87 12.33 12.96
N LEU A 228 11.05 12.36 12.35
CA LEU A 228 11.35 11.78 11.05
C LEU A 228 12.26 10.58 11.26
N ILE A 229 11.73 9.36 11.16
CA ILE A 229 12.51 8.15 11.34
C ILE A 229 12.93 7.62 9.97
N TYR A 230 14.21 7.41 9.73
CA TYR A 230 14.69 6.91 8.44
C TYR A 230 15.28 5.51 8.53
N ASN A 231 15.13 4.73 7.46
CA ASN A 231 15.59 3.35 7.42
C ASN A 231 17.13 3.24 7.53
N ASN A 232 17.61 2.13 8.07
CA ASN A 232 19.04 1.83 8.17
C ASN A 232 19.51 0.78 7.16
N VAL A 233 18.60 0.27 6.33
CA VAL A 233 18.86 -0.63 5.21
C VAL A 233 18.11 -0.11 3.99
N GLU A 234 18.58 -0.48 2.80
CA GLU A 234 17.85 -0.19 1.55
C GLU A 234 16.52 -0.94 1.49
N GLY A 235 15.54 -0.36 0.82
CA GLY A 235 14.22 -0.96 0.59
C GLY A 235 13.06 -0.06 0.97
N ALA A 236 11.85 -0.63 0.86
CA ALA A 236 10.59 0.09 1.06
C ALA A 236 10.43 0.65 2.48
N ASN A 237 9.66 1.73 2.59
CA ASN A 237 9.21 2.27 3.88
C ASN A 237 8.37 1.23 4.63
N ILE A 238 8.50 1.24 5.96
CA ILE A 238 7.74 0.35 6.84
C ILE A 238 6.72 1.14 7.65
N ASN A 239 5.60 0.49 7.96
CA ASN A 239 4.65 1.03 8.93
C ASN A 239 5.20 0.81 10.35
N MET A 240 5.37 1.90 11.09
CA MET A 240 5.82 1.83 12.47
C MET A 240 4.65 1.40 13.37
N ALA A 241 4.88 0.40 14.22
CA ALA A 241 4.00 0.12 15.35
C ALA A 241 4.42 1.03 16.51
N ILE A 242 3.51 1.89 16.98
CA ILE A 242 3.78 2.86 18.05
C ILE A 242 2.74 2.78 19.17
N ASP A 243 3.15 3.08 20.40
CA ASP A 243 2.30 3.11 21.58
C ASP A 243 1.56 4.46 21.73
N ASP A 244 0.57 4.51 22.63
CA ASP A 244 -0.28 5.71 22.80
C ASP A 244 0.48 6.95 23.26
N GLU A 245 1.64 6.81 23.92
CA GLU A 245 2.45 7.98 24.29
C GLU A 245 3.22 8.55 23.11
N ALA A 246 3.67 7.69 22.20
CA ALA A 246 4.33 8.09 20.96
C ALA A 246 3.33 8.74 19.97
N LYS A 247 2.05 8.37 20.00
CA LYS A 247 0.99 8.98 19.16
C LYS A 247 0.76 10.48 19.40
N LYS A 248 1.22 11.03 20.53
CA LYS A 248 0.95 12.42 20.95
C LYS A 248 1.74 13.49 20.17
N ILE A 249 2.73 13.10 19.36
CA ILE A 249 3.36 13.96 18.35
C ILE A 249 3.33 13.25 16.99
N PRO A 250 3.24 13.98 15.88
CA PRO A 250 3.28 13.37 14.56
C PRO A 250 4.67 12.75 14.29
N SER A 251 4.68 11.61 13.62
CA SER A 251 5.91 10.95 13.19
C SER A 251 5.74 10.31 11.82
N VAL A 252 6.81 10.24 11.04
CA VAL A 252 6.81 9.55 9.75
C VAL A 252 8.06 8.72 9.56
N PHE A 253 7.97 7.70 8.72
CA PHE A 253 9.05 6.82 8.33
C PHE A 253 9.46 7.08 6.88
N ILE A 254 10.76 7.23 6.61
CA ILE A 254 11.32 7.48 5.28
C ILE A 254 12.45 6.53 4.94
N SER A 255 12.84 6.50 3.66
CA SER A 255 13.89 5.62 3.18
C SER A 255 15.26 5.99 3.74
N LYS A 256 16.20 5.06 3.64
CA LYS A 256 17.59 5.29 4.02
C LYS A 256 18.20 6.45 3.19
N GLN A 257 18.00 6.43 1.88
CA GLN A 257 18.51 7.46 0.97
C GLN A 257 18.04 8.87 1.36
N TYR A 258 16.75 9.03 1.66
CA TYR A 258 16.20 10.33 2.05
C TYR A 258 16.71 10.80 3.41
N GLY A 259 16.77 9.89 4.39
CA GLY A 259 17.31 10.21 5.70
C GLY A 259 18.77 10.63 5.66
N GLU A 260 19.59 9.93 4.86
CA GLU A 260 21.00 10.28 4.66
C GLU A 260 21.15 11.62 3.92
N ALA A 261 20.30 11.91 2.93
CA ALA A 261 20.26 13.21 2.27
C ALA A 261 19.93 14.33 3.26
N LEU A 262 18.90 14.17 4.09
CA LEU A 262 18.56 15.15 5.14
C LEU A 262 19.68 15.30 6.17
N LYS A 263 20.30 14.19 6.60
CA LYS A 263 21.43 14.21 7.55
C LYS A 263 22.65 14.96 7.01
N SER A 264 22.92 14.85 5.71
CA SER A 264 24.07 15.49 5.05
C SER A 264 23.85 16.98 4.74
N GLY A 265 22.61 17.47 4.81
CA GLY A 265 22.26 18.84 4.47
C GLY A 265 21.54 19.57 5.61
N ASN A 266 21.20 20.82 5.34
CA ASN A 266 20.36 21.63 6.23
C ASN A 266 19.23 22.23 5.41
N TYR A 267 18.14 21.46 5.30
CA TYR A 267 16.99 21.81 4.48
C TYR A 267 15.80 22.21 5.35
N LYS A 268 14.73 22.67 4.70
CA LYS A 268 13.44 22.89 5.35
C LYS A 268 12.40 21.96 4.75
N ILE A 269 11.54 21.41 5.59
CA ILE A 269 10.57 20.38 5.22
C ILE A 269 9.16 20.96 5.26
N VAL A 270 8.36 20.67 4.23
CA VAL A 270 6.96 21.10 4.15
C VAL A 270 6.08 19.90 3.84
N LEU A 271 5.16 19.55 4.74
CA LEU A 271 4.15 18.53 4.45
C LEU A 271 3.03 19.16 3.64
N MET A 272 2.84 18.70 2.41
CA MET A 272 1.83 19.25 1.51
C MET A 272 0.50 18.52 1.63
N THR A 273 -0.59 19.19 1.24
CA THR A 273 -1.94 18.60 1.09
C THR A 273 -2.06 17.67 -0.11
N ARG A 274 -1.20 17.84 -1.12
CA ARG A 274 -1.36 17.23 -2.44
C ARG A 274 -0.57 15.93 -2.51
N TRP A 275 -1.25 14.86 -2.89
CA TRP A 275 -0.59 13.61 -3.27
C TRP A 275 0.18 13.86 -4.55
N ILE A 276 1.43 13.43 -4.64
CA ILE A 276 2.23 13.63 -5.85
C ILE A 276 2.62 12.26 -6.40
N ILE A 277 2.71 12.19 -7.71
CA ILE A 277 3.36 11.10 -8.42
C ILE A 277 4.83 11.03 -7.98
N ALA A 278 5.14 10.05 -7.16
CA ALA A 278 6.48 9.62 -6.81
C ALA A 278 6.89 8.44 -7.69
N HIS A 279 8.19 8.30 -7.96
CA HIS A 279 8.73 7.09 -8.59
C HIS A 279 9.22 6.18 -7.46
N PRO A 280 8.86 4.89 -7.44
CA PRO A 280 9.38 3.95 -6.45
C PRO A 280 10.91 3.87 -6.58
N MET A 281 11.59 3.83 -5.43
CA MET A 281 13.00 3.43 -5.33
C MET A 281 13.19 1.94 -5.61
#